data_AF-A0A1X7UDL3-F1
#
_entry.id   AF-A0A1X7UDL3-F1
#
_cell.length_a   1.000
_cell.length_b   1.000
_cell.length_c   1.000
_cell.angle_alpha   90.00
_cell.angle_beta   90.00
_cell.angle_gamma   90.00
#
_symmetry.space_group_name_H-M   'P 1'
#
loop_
_entity.id
_entity.type
_entity.pdbx_description
1 polymer ?
#
loop_
_entity_poly.entity_id
_entity_poly.type
_entity_poly.pdbx_seq_one_letter_code
_entity_poly.pdbx_strand_id
1 'polypeptide(L)' 'MLFKNLYIHWKHFSLILSYAITIHKCQGLSLDTAIIDLSTNVFGDGMAYVALFRVGTLNGLHLL' A
#
# COMPACT_ATOMS: atom_id res chain seq x y z
N MET A 1 12.44 35.46 -15.06
CA MET A 1 13.36 34.48 -14.42
C MET A 1 13.38 34.77 -12.91
N LEU A 2 12.40 34.27 -12.14
CA LEU A 2 12.18 34.68 -10.73
C LEU A 2 12.02 33.51 -9.71
N PHE A 3 12.08 32.24 -10.13
CA PHE A 3 11.80 31.09 -9.24
C PHE A 3 13.01 30.17 -9.03
N LYS A 4 14.23 30.70 -8.95
CA LYS A 4 15.42 29.84 -8.87
C LYS A 4 15.67 29.23 -7.48
N ASN A 5 14.97 29.69 -6.42
CA ASN A 5 15.19 29.29 -5.03
C ASN A 5 13.89 29.19 -4.18
N LEU A 6 12.84 28.52 -4.68
CA LEU A 6 11.64 28.24 -3.87
C LEU A 6 11.66 26.78 -3.38
N TYR A 7 11.70 26.58 -2.07
CA TYR A 7 11.62 25.25 -1.44
C TYR A 7 10.32 25.14 -0.63
N ILE A 8 9.64 24.00 -0.74
CA ILE A 8 8.45 23.70 0.05
C ILE A 8 8.86 22.76 1.18
N HIS A 9 8.59 23.16 2.43
CA HIS A 9 8.81 22.33 3.61
C HIS A 9 7.48 21.82 4.16
N TRP A 10 7.38 20.51 4.40
CA TRP A 10 6.22 19.87 5.01
C TRP A 10 6.55 19.38 6.42
N LYS A 11 5.77 19.83 7.41
CA LYS A 11 5.88 19.38 8.81
C LYS A 11 4.56 18.76 9.25
N HIS A 12 4.61 17.51 9.66
CA HIS A 12 3.47 16.70 10.08
C HIS A 12 3.93 15.63 11.07
N PHE A 13 3.01 15.05 11.84
CA PHE A 13 3.32 13.87 12.64
C PHE A 13 3.54 12.66 11.71
N SER A 14 4.51 11.82 12.05
CA SER A 14 4.81 10.60 11.30
C SER A 14 3.83 9.47 11.63
N LEU A 15 2.54 9.75 11.54
CA LEU A 15 1.44 8.83 11.82
C LEU A 15 0.45 8.88 10.67
N ILE A 16 0.01 7.71 10.21
CA ILE A 16 -1.05 7.54 9.23
C ILE A 16 -1.95 6.38 9.69
N LEU A 17 -3.24 6.43 9.33
CA LEU A 17 -4.14 5.29 9.55
C LEU A 17 -3.69 4.12 8.67
N SER A 18 -3.58 2.92 9.26
CA SER A 18 -3.05 1.73 8.59
C SER A 18 -4.01 0.53 8.60
N TYR A 19 -5.29 0.72 8.93
CA TYR A 19 -6.29 -0.36 8.88
C TYR A 19 -6.55 -0.84 7.45
N ALA A 20 -6.60 0.10 6.50
CA ALA A 20 -6.61 -0.17 5.08
C ALA A 20 -5.43 0.57 4.45
N ILE A 21 -4.64 -0.14 3.64
CA ILE A 21 -3.45 0.38 2.96
C ILE A 21 -3.44 -0.07 1.52
N THR A 22 -2.83 0.73 0.64
CA THR A 22 -2.68 0.36 -0.76
C THR A 22 -1.66 -0.76 -0.92
N ILE A 23 -1.76 -1.52 -2.02
CA ILE A 23 -0.82 -2.59 -2.38
C ILE A 23 0.64 -2.10 -2.37
N HIS A 24 0.88 -0.89 -2.89
CA HIS A 24 2.22 -0.29 -2.86
C HIS A 24 2.71 0.04 -1.45
N LYS A 25 1.82 0.46 -0.54
CA LYS A 25 2.19 0.77 0.85
C LYS A 25 2.41 -0.48 1.68
N CYS A 26 1.81 -1.62 1.32
CA CYS A 26 2.02 -2.88 2.01
C CYS A 26 3.21 -3.71 1.48
N GLN A 27 3.85 -3.29 0.40
CA GLN A 27 5.00 -3.99 -0.16
C GLN A 27 6.12 -4.14 0.89
N GLY A 28 6.54 -5.39 1.14
CA GLY A 28 7.54 -5.72 2.16
C GLY A 28 6.97 -6.02 3.55
N LEU A 29 5.68 -5.80 3.79
CA LEU A 29 5.02 -6.21 5.05
C LEU A 29 4.74 -7.72 5.05
N SER A 30 4.68 -8.32 6.24
CA SER A 30 4.13 -9.65 6.47
C SER A 30 2.90 -9.50 7.33
N LEU A 31 1.77 -10.04 6.89
CA LEU A 31 0.46 -9.91 7.53
C LEU A 31 -0.07 -11.30 7.88
N ASP A 32 -0.64 -11.45 9.07
CA ASP A 32 -1.28 -12.71 9.49
C ASP A 32 -2.61 -12.92 8.76
N THR A 33 -3.38 -11.83 8.59
CA THR A 33 -4.67 -11.83 7.93
C THR A 33 -4.84 -10.57 7.09
N ALA A 34 -5.46 -10.68 5.91
CA ALA A 34 -5.84 -9.53 5.11
C ALA A 34 -7.10 -9.80 4.28
N ILE A 35 -7.91 -8.75 4.13
CA ILE A 35 -8.97 -8.68 3.12
C ILE A 35 -8.40 -7.90 1.93
N ILE A 36 -8.41 -8.48 0.74
CA ILE A 36 -7.79 -7.91 -0.46
C ILE A 36 -8.84 -7.77 -1.55
N ASP A 37 -9.02 -6.54 -2.04
CA ASP A 37 -9.81 -6.22 -3.23
C ASP A 37 -8.87 -6.10 -4.45
N LEU A 38 -9.09 -6.94 -5.46
CA LEU A 38 -8.34 -6.94 -6.72
C LEU A 38 -9.19 -6.55 -7.94
N SER A 39 -10.39 -6.00 -7.73
CA SER A 39 -11.40 -5.80 -8.76
C SER A 39 -10.98 -4.86 -9.89
N THR A 40 -10.76 -3.58 -9.57
CA THR A 40 -10.64 -2.50 -10.59
C THR A 40 -9.34 -1.69 -10.48
N ASN A 41 -8.65 -1.77 -9.34
CA ASN A 41 -7.50 -0.90 -9.02
C ASN A 41 -6.14 -1.62 -9.12
N VAL A 42 -6.09 -2.76 -9.81
CA VAL A 42 -4.83 -3.48 -10.11
C VAL A 42 -4.41 -3.10 -11.53
N PHE A 43 -3.54 -2.09 -11.66
CA PHE A 43 -3.16 -1.52 -12.97
C PHE A 43 -1.68 -1.73 -13.34
N GLY A 44 -0.86 -2.20 -12.40
CA GLY A 44 0.56 -2.44 -12.59
C GLY A 44 0.92 -3.92 -12.53
N ASP A 45 1.97 -4.29 -13.27
CA ASP A 45 2.48 -5.66 -13.29
C ASP A 45 2.88 -6.12 -11.88
N GLY A 46 2.47 -7.34 -11.52
CA GLY A 46 2.82 -7.95 -10.23
C GLY A 46 2.09 -7.38 -9.01
N MET A 47 1.22 -6.37 -9.14
CA MET A 47 0.49 -5.82 -7.99
C MET A 47 -0.39 -6.86 -7.28
N ALA A 48 -1.14 -7.67 -8.04
CA ALA A 48 -1.94 -8.76 -7.47
C ALA A 48 -1.04 -9.77 -6.72
N TYR A 49 0.11 -10.12 -7.31
CA TYR A 49 1.08 -11.00 -6.66
C TYR A 49 1.61 -10.40 -5.35
N VAL A 50 2.02 -9.13 -5.36
CA VAL A 50 2.50 -8.42 -4.16
C VAL A 50 1.45 -8.47 -3.05
N ALA A 51 0.19 -8.19 -3.39
CA ALA A 51 -0.92 -8.20 -2.44
C ALA A 51 -1.15 -9.59 -1.83
N LEU A 52 -1.30 -10.62 -2.67
CA LEU A 52 -1.54 -12.00 -2.23
C LEU A 52 -0.40 -12.53 -1.35
N PHE A 53 0.86 -12.24 -1.71
CA PHE A 53 2.03 -12.69 -0.97
C PHE A 53 2.32 -11.91 0.32
N ARG A 54 1.45 -10.98 0.73
CA ARG A 54 1.56 -10.38 2.08
C ARG A 54 1.03 -11.31 3.17
N VAL A 55 0.17 -12.27 2.82
CA VAL A 55 -0.45 -13.19 3.78
C VAL A 55 0.20 -14.57 3.68
N GLY A 56 0.63 -15.12 4.82
CA GLY A 56 1.38 -16.38 4.87
C GLY A 56 0.53 -17.65 4.74
N THR A 57 -0.78 -17.57 4.97
CA THR A 57 -1.68 -18.74 4.93
C THR A 57 -2.96 -18.42 4.16
N LEU A 58 -3.52 -19.43 3.49
CA LEU A 58 -4.81 -19.28 2.78
C LEU A 58 -5.97 -18.97 3.74
N ASN A 59 -5.93 -19.48 4.97
CA ASN A 59 -6.96 -19.20 5.98
C ASN A 59 -6.98 -17.72 6.41
N GLY A 60 -5.84 -17.02 6.33
CA GLY A 60 -5.75 -15.60 6.64
C GLY A 60 -6.11 -14.70 5.46
N LEU A 61 -6.34 -15.25 4.27
CA LEU A 61 -6.57 -14.49 3.04
C LEU A 61 -8.08 -14.49 2.71
N HIS A 62 -8.66 -13.30 2.60
CA HIS A 62 -10.01 -13.11 2.08
C HIS A 62 -9.97 -12.20 0.85
N LEU A 63 -10.60 -12.62 -0.25
CA LEU A 63 -10.72 -11.84 -1.48
C LEU A 63 -12.12 -11.24 -1.60
N LEU A 64 -12.19 -9.98 -2.05
CA LEU A 64 -13.44 -9.27 -2.36
C LEU A 64 -13.70 -9.26 -3.87
#